data_AF-A0A967AL82-F1
#
_entry.id   AF-A0A967AL82-F1
#
_cell.length_a   1.000
_cell.length_b   1.000
_cell.length_c   1.000
_cell.angle_alpha   90.00
_cell.angle_beta   90.00
_cell.angle_gamma   90.00
#
_symmetry.space_group_name_H-M   'P 1'
#
loop_
_entity.id
_entity.type
_entity.pdbx_description
1 polymer ?
#
loop_
_entity_poly.entity_id
_entity_poly.type
_entity_poly.pdbx_seq_one_letter_code
_entity_poly.pdbx_strand_id
1 'polypeptide(L)'
;QVHDTVPHTVNIVTAGNPPGQPIEVALEAGKTVSFVMPEKIYMTPMPFLNGGTHTTGSGLNFRAGPIAQRLATNPDVSQIFNSQIHGDPYTPLLRAYTGDTMVFRLLHTLMNETMTWTLSGHSFWTERYAPDANRKNSIHVGIAERYDLVVPEAGGPRHQPGDYIHFNGRSSKLSEGGWGIVRVYDKEQKDLKKLPAGFSNKGEIPEALPVCPADAPVKSFNVVAMDYPSMTFNPKAPESIEVDFERKIQLANPDAKIYALEDDVAKVSGNSRPMPLTLRVNVGDCVKVNLKNKMKDSKASFSAIGLAFDPKDSMGANVGKNPGDQTIAPGGERVYTYYADPFNGETTSLVWDWGNVMTNPRNGLFGAIVVGPKGSKYRDSKTGVDLSNKNAWAADVIVDRSIPGNEMRPNYRDVALFFQDEDNIIGTSFMPYVQNVAGLTGINYRSEPYLYREDQGCSLGKMFQPCKADKPEDPETPIIESHAGDPVRIHVIGANNEQNGMFSVEKHEWPIEPYMRGADQISVVEFSGSETLDVFIPSAGGAYRMAGDYVYSNQRLPYSQSGQWGYMRVLPAGDNRLQPLTAGGVGSKHADADEQLQAVPTAMK
;
A
#
# COMPACT_ATOMS: atom_id res chain seq x y z
N GLN A 1 17.59 5.89 -12.43
CA GLN A 1 18.30 6.03 -11.15
C GLN A 1 17.43 6.83 -10.20
N VAL A 2 17.22 6.32 -8.98
CA VAL A 2 16.48 7.00 -7.90
C VAL A 2 17.50 7.56 -6.91
N HIS A 3 17.22 8.71 -6.33
CA HIS A 3 18.14 9.40 -5.43
C HIS A 3 17.40 10.13 -4.32
N ASP A 4 18.03 10.23 -3.16
CA ASP A 4 17.44 10.68 -1.89
C ASP A 4 18.25 11.77 -1.18
N THR A 5 19.35 12.22 -1.77
CA THR A 5 20.29 13.20 -1.20
C THR A 5 20.43 14.35 -2.18
N VAL A 6 19.38 15.15 -2.28
CA VAL A 6 19.21 16.17 -3.32
C VAL A 6 18.99 17.54 -2.66
N PRO A 7 20.08 18.29 -2.34
CA PRO A 7 20.01 19.47 -1.48
C PRO A 7 19.05 20.57 -1.96
N HIS A 8 18.85 20.68 -3.28
CA HIS A 8 17.98 21.71 -3.85
C HIS A 8 16.47 21.39 -3.75
N THR A 9 16.12 20.19 -3.28
CA THR A 9 14.72 19.75 -3.13
C THR A 9 14.32 19.40 -1.71
N VAL A 10 15.24 19.53 -0.77
CA VAL A 10 14.97 19.43 0.67
C VAL A 10 13.84 20.37 1.06
N ASN A 11 13.03 19.96 2.03
CA ASN A 11 11.98 20.80 2.58
C ASN A 11 12.15 20.93 4.09
N ILE A 12 11.84 22.10 4.63
CA ILE A 12 11.88 22.35 6.08
C ILE A 12 10.69 21.64 6.71
N VAL A 13 10.96 20.94 7.82
CA VAL A 13 9.95 20.37 8.71
C VAL A 13 9.80 21.32 9.90
N THR A 14 8.58 21.73 10.25
CA THR A 14 8.33 22.65 11.38
C THR A 14 7.18 22.21 12.28
N ALA A 15 6.10 21.67 11.71
CA ALA A 15 4.88 21.31 12.44
C ALA A 15 4.79 19.83 12.87
N GLY A 16 5.81 19.02 12.54
CA GLY A 16 5.89 17.61 12.92
C GLY A 16 6.06 17.38 14.43
N ASN A 17 6.40 16.15 14.81
CA ASN A 17 6.61 15.78 16.21
C ASN A 17 7.99 15.05 16.46
N PRO A 18 8.96 15.72 17.12
CA PRO A 18 8.80 17.01 17.76
C PRO A 18 8.69 18.09 16.69
N PRO A 19 8.12 19.26 17.01
CA PRO A 19 8.15 20.39 16.09
C PRO A 19 9.58 20.58 15.59
N GLY A 20 9.73 20.71 14.28
CA GLY A 20 11.05 20.89 13.69
C GLY A 20 11.69 22.19 14.21
N GLN A 21 13.02 22.20 14.27
CA GLN A 21 13.76 23.36 14.78
C GLN A 21 13.57 24.57 13.86
N PRO A 22 13.80 25.81 14.35
CA PRO A 22 13.73 27.01 13.51
C PRO A 22 14.54 26.87 12.22
N ILE A 23 14.12 27.58 11.17
CA ILE A 23 14.73 27.51 9.84
C ILE A 23 16.25 27.74 9.90
N GLU A 24 16.69 28.64 10.79
CA GLU A 24 18.08 28.95 11.02
C GLU A 24 18.89 27.72 11.43
N VAL A 25 18.27 26.83 12.22
CA VAL A 25 18.90 25.58 12.64
C VAL A 25 18.89 24.55 11.53
N ALA A 26 17.85 24.49 10.69
CA ALA A 26 17.86 23.66 9.49
C ALA A 26 19.00 24.08 8.53
N LEU A 27 19.19 25.39 8.34
CA LEU A 27 20.27 25.96 7.54
C LEU A 27 21.65 25.68 8.17
N GLU A 28 21.80 25.83 9.47
CA GLU A 28 23.07 25.59 10.16
C GLU A 28 23.44 24.11 10.22
N ALA A 29 22.49 23.22 10.54
CA ALA A 29 22.66 21.78 10.45
C ALA A 29 23.14 21.38 9.05
N GLY A 30 22.52 21.95 8.01
CA GLY A 30 22.93 21.79 6.62
C GLY A 30 24.37 22.22 6.30
N LYS A 31 24.94 23.20 7.00
CA LYS A 31 26.36 23.60 6.81
C LYS A 31 27.34 22.60 7.42
N THR A 32 26.89 21.78 8.37
CA THR A 32 27.73 20.82 9.11
C THR A 32 27.71 19.41 8.51
N VAL A 33 26.82 19.14 7.54
CA VAL A 33 26.62 17.82 6.89
C VAL A 33 27.27 17.82 5.48
N SER A 34 27.46 16.64 4.89
CA SER A 34 28.23 16.35 3.66
C SER A 34 27.77 17.05 2.36
N PHE A 35 26.84 18.01 2.39
CA PHE A 35 26.36 18.75 1.21
C PHE A 35 25.90 20.17 1.57
N VAL A 36 26.13 21.13 0.65
CA VAL A 36 25.77 22.54 0.85
C VAL A 36 24.27 22.75 0.64
N MET A 37 23.57 23.20 1.68
CA MET A 37 22.16 23.58 1.58
C MET A 37 21.95 24.87 0.77
N PRO A 38 20.84 24.99 0.02
CA PRO A 38 20.50 26.23 -0.66
C PRO A 38 20.09 27.30 0.34
N GLU A 39 20.32 28.58 0.00
CA GLU A 39 19.91 29.70 0.86
C GLU A 39 18.39 29.78 1.07
N LYS A 40 17.62 29.36 0.05
CA LYS A 40 16.16 29.26 0.12
C LYS A 40 15.74 27.80 0.16
N ILE A 41 15.13 27.40 1.27
CA ILE A 41 14.46 26.10 1.43
C ILE A 41 12.96 26.35 1.57
N TYR A 42 12.14 25.57 0.89
CA TYR A 42 10.67 25.65 1.00
C TYR A 42 10.18 24.86 2.21
N MET A 43 9.02 25.24 2.75
CA MET A 43 8.31 24.42 3.73
C MET A 43 7.82 23.13 3.08
N THR A 44 7.82 22.04 3.84
CA THR A 44 7.22 20.80 3.39
C THR A 44 5.72 20.99 3.09
N PRO A 45 5.23 20.52 1.92
CA PRO A 45 3.80 20.36 1.66
C PRO A 45 3.10 19.35 2.59
N MET A 46 3.87 18.59 3.36
CA MET A 46 3.42 17.53 4.27
C MET A 46 3.70 17.94 5.72
N PRO A 47 2.84 18.76 6.35
CA PRO A 47 3.13 19.33 7.68
C PRO A 47 3.16 18.30 8.81
N PHE A 48 2.66 17.09 8.58
CA PHE A 48 2.66 15.98 9.53
C PHE A 48 3.97 15.21 9.61
N LEU A 49 4.93 15.46 8.71
CA LEU A 49 6.20 14.70 8.69
C LEU A 49 6.88 14.76 10.04
N ASN A 50 7.17 13.59 10.60
CA ASN A 50 7.49 13.47 12.00
C ASN A 50 9.01 13.33 12.21
N GLY A 51 9.63 14.41 12.68
CA GLY A 51 11.04 14.47 13.07
C GLY A 51 12.01 15.00 12.00
N GLY A 52 13.14 15.54 12.47
CA GLY A 52 14.17 16.20 11.67
C GLY A 52 13.94 17.71 11.52
N THR A 53 14.97 18.44 11.10
CA THR A 53 14.86 19.87 10.76
C THR A 53 14.51 20.08 9.28
N HIS A 54 14.82 19.09 8.46
CA HIS A 54 14.58 19.07 7.03
C HIS A 54 14.51 17.62 6.55
N THR A 55 13.96 17.46 5.36
CA THR A 55 14.01 16.22 4.59
C THR A 55 15.28 16.19 3.72
N THR A 56 15.65 15.06 3.12
CA THR A 56 16.95 14.86 2.45
C THR A 56 16.96 15.11 0.94
N GLY A 57 15.80 15.38 0.37
CA GLY A 57 15.59 15.59 -1.05
C GLY A 57 15.31 14.30 -1.80
N SER A 58 14.73 14.43 -2.99
CA SER A 58 14.50 13.32 -3.89
C SER A 58 14.64 13.73 -5.34
N GLY A 59 14.93 12.76 -6.20
CA GLY A 59 14.95 12.96 -7.64
C GLY A 59 15.09 11.66 -8.42
N LEU A 60 14.82 11.77 -9.71
CA LEU A 60 14.96 10.70 -10.70
C LEU A 60 15.99 11.14 -11.76
N ASN A 61 17.06 10.35 -11.93
CA ASN A 61 18.17 10.63 -12.85
C ASN A 61 18.76 12.04 -12.65
N PHE A 62 19.09 12.41 -11.41
CA PHE A 62 19.63 13.72 -11.03
C PHE A 62 18.77 14.93 -11.46
N ARG A 63 17.47 14.71 -11.57
CA ARG A 63 16.45 15.72 -11.85
C ARG A 63 15.32 15.53 -10.86
N ALA A 64 14.56 16.59 -10.60
CA ALA A 64 13.45 16.53 -9.67
C ALA A 64 12.33 17.48 -10.11
N GLY A 65 11.09 17.16 -9.74
CA GLY A 65 9.93 18.05 -9.86
C GLY A 65 9.38 18.45 -8.49
N PRO A 66 10.03 19.34 -7.72
CA PRO A 66 9.64 19.57 -6.32
C PRO A 66 8.24 20.15 -6.21
N ILE A 67 7.39 19.53 -5.39
CA ILE A 67 5.98 19.92 -5.26
C ILE A 67 5.86 21.28 -4.56
N ALA A 68 6.69 21.56 -3.55
CA ALA A 68 6.69 22.86 -2.86
C ALA A 68 6.90 24.06 -3.81
N GLN A 69 7.74 23.89 -4.84
CA GLN A 69 7.98 24.92 -5.86
C GLN A 69 6.76 25.08 -6.78
N ARG A 70 6.11 23.97 -7.17
CA ARG A 70 4.88 24.02 -7.96
C ARG A 70 3.75 24.70 -7.18
N LEU A 71 3.61 24.40 -5.89
CA LEU A 71 2.63 25.04 -5.01
C LEU A 71 2.85 26.54 -4.82
N ALA A 72 4.09 27.00 -4.88
CA ALA A 72 4.39 28.44 -4.89
C ALA A 72 3.90 29.17 -6.16
N THR A 73 3.75 28.44 -7.27
CA THR A 73 3.19 28.96 -8.53
C THR A 73 1.67 28.83 -8.58
N ASN A 74 1.13 27.69 -8.15
CA ASN A 74 -0.31 27.46 -8.03
C ASN A 74 -0.60 26.66 -6.75
N PRO A 75 -1.32 27.22 -5.77
CA PRO A 75 -1.57 26.57 -4.49
C PRO A 75 -2.58 25.41 -4.55
N ASP A 76 -3.27 25.19 -5.68
CA ASP A 76 -4.19 24.06 -5.82
C ASP A 76 -3.43 22.73 -5.92
N VAL A 77 -3.43 21.95 -4.83
CA VAL A 77 -2.76 20.65 -4.73
C VAL A 77 -3.23 19.68 -5.82
N SER A 78 -4.50 19.75 -6.26
CA SER A 78 -5.03 18.87 -7.31
C SER A 78 -4.40 19.12 -8.69
N GLN A 79 -3.67 20.23 -8.87
CA GLN A 79 -3.08 20.65 -10.13
C GLN A 79 -1.56 20.48 -10.19
N ILE A 80 -0.92 19.98 -9.12
CA ILE A 80 0.54 19.94 -9.02
C ILE A 80 1.21 19.08 -10.11
N PHE A 81 0.51 18.13 -10.72
CA PHE A 81 1.04 17.29 -11.81
C PHE A 81 0.61 17.77 -13.21
N ASN A 82 -0.17 18.85 -13.30
CA ASN A 82 -0.74 19.35 -14.55
C ASN A 82 0.31 20.16 -15.34
N SER A 83 0.70 19.65 -16.50
CA SER A 83 1.69 20.29 -17.38
C SER A 83 1.17 21.53 -18.09
N GLN A 84 -0.15 21.76 -18.16
CA GLN A 84 -0.71 22.99 -18.72
C GLN A 84 -0.50 24.18 -17.77
N ILE A 85 -0.37 23.93 -16.46
CA ILE A 85 -0.14 24.95 -15.43
C ILE A 85 1.35 25.10 -15.15
N HIS A 86 2.06 23.98 -14.96
CA HIS A 86 3.45 23.99 -14.49
C HIS A 86 4.48 23.65 -15.57
N GLY A 87 4.06 23.22 -16.75
CA GLY A 87 4.93 22.50 -17.69
C GLY A 87 5.20 21.05 -17.27
N ASP A 88 5.79 20.27 -18.17
CA ASP A 88 6.30 18.94 -17.85
C ASP A 88 7.38 19.05 -16.74
N PRO A 89 7.50 18.07 -15.83
CA PRO A 89 8.51 18.13 -14.77
C PRO A 89 9.92 18.09 -15.33
N TYR A 90 10.89 18.57 -14.56
CA TYR A 90 12.30 18.49 -14.95
C TYR A 90 12.85 17.07 -14.90
N THR A 91 12.17 16.13 -14.22
CA THR A 91 12.46 14.71 -14.33
C THR A 91 12.31 14.24 -15.78
N PRO A 92 13.04 13.19 -16.21
CA PRO A 92 12.97 12.77 -17.60
C PRO A 92 11.55 12.41 -18.03
N LEU A 93 11.06 13.09 -19.07
CA LEU A 93 9.81 12.73 -19.72
C LEU A 93 10.02 11.41 -20.48
N LEU A 94 9.46 10.34 -19.96
CA LEU A 94 9.52 9.03 -20.60
C LEU A 94 8.47 9.00 -21.70
N ARG A 95 8.87 8.64 -22.92
CA ARG A 95 8.01 8.69 -24.10
C ARG A 95 8.01 7.33 -24.77
N ALA A 96 6.82 6.82 -25.00
CA ALA A 96 6.59 5.58 -25.71
C ALA A 96 5.37 5.77 -26.60
N TYR A 97 5.25 4.94 -27.61
CA TYR A 97 4.02 4.81 -28.37
C TYR A 97 3.24 3.61 -27.80
N THR A 98 1.92 3.62 -27.96
CA THR A 98 1.03 2.56 -27.47
C THR A 98 1.53 1.18 -27.94
N GLY A 99 1.57 0.19 -27.04
CA GLY A 99 2.06 -1.15 -27.35
C GLY A 99 3.59 -1.31 -27.43
N ASP A 100 4.37 -0.26 -27.22
CA ASP A 100 5.82 -0.40 -27.05
C ASP A 100 6.14 -1.17 -25.76
N THR A 101 7.07 -2.11 -25.83
CA THR A 101 7.69 -2.67 -24.63
C THR A 101 8.65 -1.66 -24.02
N MET A 102 8.48 -1.36 -22.73
CA MET A 102 9.33 -0.46 -21.98
C MET A 102 10.18 -1.25 -20.98
N VAL A 103 11.48 -0.97 -20.92
CA VAL A 103 12.37 -1.55 -19.92
C VAL A 103 12.88 -0.44 -19.00
N PHE A 104 12.50 -0.51 -17.74
CA PHE A 104 12.96 0.40 -16.70
C PHE A 104 14.15 -0.23 -15.99
N ARG A 105 15.34 0.32 -16.24
CA ARG A 105 16.55 -0.02 -15.48
C ARG A 105 16.58 0.83 -14.22
N LEU A 106 15.95 0.32 -13.18
CA LEU A 106 15.92 0.94 -11.88
C LEU A 106 17.27 0.72 -11.21
N LEU A 107 17.86 1.80 -10.73
CA LEU A 107 19.20 1.81 -10.14
C LEU A 107 19.15 2.71 -8.91
N HIS A 108 19.69 2.23 -7.81
CA HIS A 108 19.82 3.00 -6.59
C HIS A 108 21.23 2.77 -6.06
N THR A 109 22.09 3.79 -6.09
CA THR A 109 23.55 3.57 -6.06
C THR A 109 24.19 3.85 -4.69
N LEU A 110 24.41 5.13 -4.35
CA LEU A 110 25.22 5.58 -3.20
C LEU A 110 24.40 6.56 -2.34
N MET A 111 23.20 6.15 -2.02
CA MET A 111 22.16 6.94 -1.34
C MET A 111 22.03 6.44 0.12
N ASN A 112 21.32 7.18 0.97
CA ASN A 112 21.30 6.93 2.43
C ASN A 112 20.05 6.21 2.94
N GLU A 113 18.98 6.19 2.15
CA GLU A 113 17.63 5.76 2.48
C GLU A 113 17.09 4.91 1.34
N THR A 114 16.24 3.95 1.64
CA THR A 114 15.60 3.11 0.61
C THR A 114 14.47 3.84 -0.10
N MET A 115 14.10 3.35 -1.29
CA MET A 115 13.09 3.99 -2.12
C MET A 115 12.10 2.96 -2.65
N THR A 116 10.90 3.43 -3.01
CA THR A 116 9.89 2.61 -3.65
C THR A 116 9.50 3.25 -4.95
N TRP A 117 9.57 2.53 -6.05
CA TRP A 117 9.18 3.06 -7.35
C TRP A 117 7.87 2.45 -7.81
N THR A 118 6.91 3.32 -8.12
CA THR A 118 5.55 2.94 -8.51
C THR A 118 5.20 3.52 -9.87
N LEU A 119 4.58 2.71 -10.72
CA LEU A 119 4.08 3.08 -12.04
C LEU A 119 2.56 2.89 -12.10
N SER A 120 1.84 3.92 -12.52
CA SER A 120 0.39 3.85 -12.68
C SER A 120 -0.03 3.16 -13.99
N GLY A 121 -1.11 2.39 -13.94
CA GLY A 121 -1.79 1.80 -15.10
C GLY A 121 -1.02 0.70 -15.85
N HIS A 122 0.14 0.30 -15.34
CA HIS A 122 1.01 -0.72 -15.92
C HIS A 122 1.48 -1.68 -14.84
N SER A 123 1.88 -2.88 -15.25
CA SER A 123 2.55 -3.85 -14.39
C SER A 123 3.83 -4.36 -15.05
N PHE A 124 4.74 -4.87 -14.22
CA PHE A 124 5.95 -5.56 -14.61
C PHE A 124 6.07 -6.87 -13.81
N TRP A 125 6.79 -7.84 -14.36
CA TRP A 125 7.15 -9.05 -13.61
C TRP A 125 8.26 -8.73 -12.61
N THR A 126 8.15 -9.30 -11.41
CA THR A 126 9.22 -9.29 -10.41
C THR A 126 10.45 -10.04 -10.92
N GLU A 127 10.23 -11.22 -11.50
CA GLU A 127 11.27 -12.02 -12.14
C GLU A 127 11.14 -11.99 -13.66
N ARG A 128 11.97 -11.17 -14.31
CA ARG A 128 11.88 -10.84 -15.75
C ARG A 128 11.79 -12.04 -16.71
N TYR A 129 12.43 -13.15 -16.37
CA TYR A 129 12.52 -14.33 -17.24
C TYR A 129 11.59 -15.48 -16.82
N ALA A 130 10.80 -15.28 -15.76
CA ALA A 130 9.83 -16.25 -15.30
C ALA A 130 8.41 -15.77 -15.67
N PRO A 131 7.72 -16.45 -16.60
CA PRO A 131 6.39 -16.00 -17.08
C PRO A 131 5.30 -16.11 -16.02
N ASP A 132 5.52 -16.97 -15.02
CA ASP A 132 4.69 -17.22 -13.85
C ASP A 132 5.10 -16.40 -12.62
N ALA A 133 6.07 -15.50 -12.76
CA ALA A 133 6.43 -14.56 -11.70
C ALA A 133 5.26 -13.62 -11.36
N ASN A 134 5.28 -13.13 -10.13
CA ASN A 134 4.32 -12.16 -9.67
C ASN A 134 4.38 -10.88 -10.52
N ARG A 135 3.21 -10.28 -10.74
CA ARG A 135 3.10 -8.99 -11.42
C ARG A 135 2.86 -7.91 -10.38
N LYS A 136 3.69 -6.87 -10.44
CA LYS A 136 3.59 -5.71 -9.57
C LYS A 136 3.59 -4.44 -10.39
N ASN A 137 3.11 -3.36 -9.80
CA ASN A 137 3.21 -2.01 -10.33
C ASN A 137 4.06 -1.10 -9.42
N SER A 138 4.48 -1.62 -8.27
CA SER A 138 5.35 -0.97 -7.29
C SER A 138 6.43 -1.95 -6.85
N ILE A 139 7.65 -1.46 -6.67
CA ILE A 139 8.76 -2.25 -6.14
C ILE A 139 9.69 -1.36 -5.32
N HIS A 140 10.09 -1.88 -4.17
CA HIS A 140 11.16 -1.36 -3.36
C HIS A 140 12.52 -1.54 -4.04
N VAL A 141 13.42 -0.58 -3.82
CA VAL A 141 14.81 -0.64 -4.24
C VAL A 141 15.73 -0.17 -3.11
N GLY A 142 16.55 -1.10 -2.63
CA GLY A 142 17.56 -0.89 -1.60
C GLY A 142 18.80 -0.17 -2.11
N ILE A 143 19.70 0.19 -1.19
CA ILE A 143 20.96 0.88 -1.54
C ILE A 143 21.86 -0.09 -2.32
N ALA A 144 22.48 0.41 -3.38
CA ALA A 144 23.30 -0.35 -4.33
C ALA A 144 22.55 -1.45 -5.11
N GLU A 145 21.21 -1.41 -5.17
CA GLU A 145 20.41 -2.36 -5.94
C GLU A 145 20.12 -1.91 -7.38
N ARG A 146 19.83 -2.92 -8.20
CA ARG A 146 19.41 -2.75 -9.59
C ARG A 146 18.29 -3.72 -9.92
N TYR A 147 17.23 -3.20 -10.56
CA TYR A 147 16.21 -4.00 -11.21
C TYR A 147 16.10 -3.66 -12.70
N ASP A 148 15.88 -4.68 -13.52
CA ASP A 148 15.53 -4.53 -14.94
C ASP A 148 14.05 -4.90 -15.11
N LEU A 149 13.16 -3.94 -14.88
CA LEU A 149 11.71 -4.14 -14.90
C LEU A 149 11.17 -4.03 -16.32
N VAL A 150 10.47 -5.07 -16.78
CA VAL A 150 9.91 -5.11 -18.14
C VAL A 150 8.40 -4.84 -18.05
N VAL A 151 7.99 -3.72 -18.63
CA VAL A 151 6.59 -3.37 -18.89
C VAL A 151 6.27 -3.79 -20.32
N PRO A 152 5.36 -4.76 -20.53
CA PRO A 152 5.22 -5.40 -21.84
C PRO A 152 4.68 -4.48 -22.92
N GLU A 153 3.73 -3.64 -22.55
CA GLU A 153 3.01 -2.77 -23.47
C GLU A 153 2.74 -1.42 -22.80
N ALA A 154 3.20 -0.34 -23.43
CA ALA A 154 2.85 1.03 -23.06
C ALA A 154 1.36 1.30 -23.32
N GLY A 155 0.71 1.96 -22.37
CA GLY A 155 -0.75 2.09 -22.29
C GLY A 155 -1.42 0.95 -21.50
N GLY A 156 -0.62 0.07 -20.90
CA GLY A 156 -1.10 -1.09 -20.15
C GLY A 156 -1.82 -2.13 -21.02
N PRO A 157 -2.45 -3.15 -20.41
CA PRO A 157 -3.09 -4.25 -21.14
C PRO A 157 -4.30 -3.84 -22.00
N ARG A 158 -4.76 -2.59 -21.86
CA ARG A 158 -5.88 -2.02 -22.63
C ARG A 158 -5.43 -1.00 -23.68
N HIS A 159 -4.13 -0.82 -23.89
CA HIS A 159 -3.56 0.07 -24.92
C HIS A 159 -4.08 1.52 -24.81
N GLN A 160 -4.23 2.03 -23.59
CA GLN A 160 -4.75 3.39 -23.38
C GLN A 160 -3.64 4.44 -23.57
N PRO A 161 -3.74 5.34 -24.57
CA PRO A 161 -2.78 6.43 -24.71
C PRO A 161 -3.09 7.56 -23.73
N GLY A 162 -2.04 8.28 -23.31
CA GLY A 162 -2.14 9.41 -22.39
C GLY A 162 -0.90 9.54 -21.51
N ASP A 163 -0.96 10.47 -20.56
CA ASP A 163 0.11 10.68 -19.59
C ASP A 163 -0.16 9.87 -18.32
N TYR A 164 0.77 8.99 -17.98
CA TYR A 164 0.80 8.22 -16.74
C TYR A 164 1.81 8.82 -15.77
N ILE A 165 1.57 8.65 -14.48
CA ILE A 165 2.53 9.03 -13.44
C ILE A 165 3.36 7.83 -13.00
N HIS A 166 4.65 8.07 -12.77
CA HIS A 166 5.49 7.19 -11.97
C HIS A 166 6.11 8.00 -10.84
N PHE A 167 6.24 7.42 -9.66
CA PHE A 167 6.58 8.19 -8.47
C PHE A 167 7.24 7.35 -7.38
N ASN A 168 7.81 8.05 -6.39
CA ASN A 168 8.32 7.43 -5.19
C ASN A 168 7.19 7.18 -4.18
N GLY A 169 7.00 5.93 -3.77
CA GLY A 169 5.95 5.54 -2.84
C GLY A 169 6.04 6.11 -1.43
N ARG A 170 7.24 6.54 -1.01
CA ARG A 170 7.45 7.30 0.23
C ARG A 170 6.95 8.73 0.05
N SER A 171 6.04 9.16 0.92
CA SER A 171 5.30 10.41 0.74
C SER A 171 6.23 11.64 0.67
N SER A 172 7.19 11.79 1.57
CA SER A 172 8.18 12.88 1.51
C SER A 172 8.99 12.86 0.21
N LYS A 173 9.44 11.69 -0.26
CA LYS A 173 10.21 11.56 -1.50
C LYS A 173 9.41 11.92 -2.74
N LEU A 174 8.11 11.59 -2.76
CA LEU A 174 7.18 12.11 -3.76
C LEU A 174 7.15 13.64 -3.72
N SER A 175 6.95 14.23 -2.54
CA SER A 175 6.90 15.69 -2.36
C SER A 175 8.16 16.42 -2.84
N GLU A 176 9.33 15.86 -2.54
CA GLU A 176 10.63 16.43 -2.92
C GLU A 176 10.91 16.34 -4.43
N GLY A 177 10.09 15.61 -5.19
CA GLY A 177 10.19 15.58 -6.64
C GLY A 177 10.67 14.25 -7.23
N GLY A 178 10.61 13.17 -6.46
CA GLY A 178 10.84 11.78 -6.90
C GLY A 178 9.71 11.24 -7.77
N TRP A 179 9.22 11.98 -8.75
CA TRP A 179 8.12 11.59 -9.65
C TRP A 179 8.33 12.10 -11.08
N GLY A 180 7.65 11.50 -12.05
CA GLY A 180 7.73 11.87 -13.45
C GLY A 180 6.55 11.35 -14.27
N ILE A 181 6.61 11.60 -15.58
CA ILE A 181 5.54 11.28 -16.53
C ILE A 181 6.02 10.23 -17.53
N VAL A 182 5.22 9.19 -17.72
CA VAL A 182 5.26 8.30 -18.89
C VAL A 182 4.19 8.76 -19.87
N ARG A 183 4.59 9.39 -20.97
CA ARG A 183 3.70 9.85 -22.04
C ARG A 183 3.60 8.80 -23.14
N VAL A 184 2.41 8.24 -23.28
CA VAL A 184 2.08 7.21 -24.26
C VAL A 184 1.32 7.82 -25.43
N TYR A 185 1.91 7.76 -26.62
CA TYR A 185 1.34 8.32 -27.85
C TYR A 185 0.58 7.26 -28.66
N ASP A 186 -0.54 7.64 -29.25
CA ASP A 186 -1.31 6.86 -30.23
C ASP A 186 -0.94 7.20 -31.69
N LYS A 187 -0.11 8.21 -31.90
CA LYS A 187 0.28 8.73 -33.21
C LYS A 187 1.76 9.05 -33.25
N GLU A 188 2.36 8.85 -34.42
CA GLU A 188 3.76 9.18 -34.69
C GLU A 188 4.11 10.64 -34.36
N GLN A 189 5.23 10.81 -33.66
CA GLN A 189 5.84 12.09 -33.32
C GLN A 189 7.10 12.28 -34.15
N LYS A 190 7.35 13.51 -34.61
CA LYS A 190 8.50 13.83 -35.48
C LYS A 190 9.85 13.56 -34.81
N ASP A 191 9.90 13.65 -33.48
CA ASP A 191 11.09 13.58 -32.64
C ASP A 191 11.17 12.32 -31.76
N LEU A 192 10.30 11.32 -32.01
CA LEU A 192 10.35 10.00 -31.35
C LEU A 192 10.43 8.91 -32.42
N LYS A 193 11.54 8.16 -32.44
CA LYS A 193 11.73 7.06 -33.40
C LYS A 193 10.97 5.81 -32.95
N LYS A 194 10.44 5.07 -33.92
CA LYS A 194 9.85 3.75 -33.70
C LYS A 194 10.93 2.76 -33.24
N LEU A 195 10.56 1.83 -32.37
CA LEU A 195 11.46 0.72 -32.03
C LEU A 195 11.59 -0.23 -33.23
N PRO A 196 12.80 -0.79 -33.52
CA PRO A 196 13.02 -1.69 -34.66
C PRO A 196 12.14 -2.95 -34.67
N ALA A 197 11.66 -3.38 -33.50
CA ALA A 197 10.73 -4.49 -33.30
C ALA A 197 9.41 -4.02 -32.65
N GLY A 198 9.10 -2.72 -32.68
CA GLY A 198 7.99 -2.11 -31.94
C GLY A 198 6.61 -2.20 -32.60
N PHE A 199 5.58 -1.96 -31.78
CA PHE A 199 4.14 -1.87 -32.09
C PHE A 199 3.42 -3.14 -32.51
N SER A 200 3.31 -4.11 -31.58
CA SER A 200 2.82 -5.47 -31.82
C SER A 200 3.70 -6.27 -32.80
N ASN A 201 3.45 -7.58 -32.93
CA ASN A 201 4.12 -8.44 -33.92
C ASN A 201 3.96 -7.97 -35.39
N LYS A 202 3.20 -6.89 -35.64
CA LYS A 202 2.86 -6.35 -36.97
C LYS A 202 3.52 -5.00 -37.32
N GLY A 203 4.18 -4.32 -36.38
CA GLY A 203 4.84 -3.04 -36.67
C GLY A 203 3.90 -1.82 -36.75
N GLU A 204 2.69 -1.92 -36.19
CA GLU A 204 1.62 -0.91 -36.25
C GLU A 204 1.16 -0.51 -34.85
N ILE A 205 1.04 0.80 -34.57
CA ILE A 205 0.61 1.30 -33.25
C ILE A 205 -0.80 0.73 -32.98
N PRO A 206 -0.98 -0.10 -31.94
CA PRO A 206 -2.28 -0.70 -31.64
C PRO A 206 -3.32 0.36 -31.31
N GLU A 207 -4.56 0.09 -31.69
CA GLU A 207 -5.69 0.91 -31.28
C GLU A 207 -6.02 0.66 -29.80
N ALA A 208 -6.45 1.72 -29.12
CA ALA A 208 -6.92 1.62 -27.74
C ALA A 208 -8.15 0.70 -27.68
N LEU A 209 -8.11 -0.29 -26.79
CA LEU A 209 -9.25 -1.15 -26.53
C LEU A 209 -10.25 -0.42 -25.61
N PRO A 210 -11.54 -0.81 -25.56
CA PRO A 210 -12.40 -0.36 -24.48
C PRO A 210 -11.78 -0.74 -23.12
N VAL A 211 -11.72 0.18 -22.15
CA VAL A 211 -11.17 -0.11 -20.80
C VAL A 211 -11.81 -1.38 -20.25
N CYS A 212 -13.14 -1.43 -20.25
CA CYS A 212 -13.91 -2.63 -19.98
C CYS A 212 -14.41 -3.26 -21.28
N PRO A 213 -14.14 -4.55 -21.54
CA PRO A 213 -14.82 -5.32 -22.58
C PRO A 213 -16.35 -5.27 -22.43
N ALA A 214 -17.08 -5.40 -23.53
CA ALA A 214 -18.55 -5.29 -23.54
C ALA A 214 -19.25 -6.42 -22.76
N ASP A 215 -18.63 -7.58 -22.66
CA ASP A 215 -19.09 -8.78 -21.96
C ASP A 215 -18.56 -8.89 -20.52
N ALA A 216 -17.71 -7.96 -20.08
CA ALA A 216 -17.17 -7.95 -18.73
C ALA A 216 -18.31 -7.72 -17.70
N PRO A 217 -18.43 -8.56 -16.66
CA PRO A 217 -19.37 -8.32 -15.57
C PRO A 217 -19.09 -6.96 -14.91
N VAL A 218 -20.12 -6.15 -14.71
CA VAL A 218 -19.98 -4.81 -14.11
C VAL A 218 -20.29 -4.86 -12.63
N LYS A 219 -19.32 -4.48 -11.80
CA LYS A 219 -19.50 -4.20 -10.37
C LYS A 219 -19.52 -2.70 -10.14
N SER A 220 -20.54 -2.21 -9.45
CA SER A 220 -20.72 -0.79 -9.16
C SER A 220 -20.71 -0.54 -7.65
N PHE A 221 -19.93 0.44 -7.21
CA PHE A 221 -19.80 0.82 -5.80
C PHE A 221 -20.08 2.32 -5.65
N ASN A 222 -21.00 2.66 -4.75
CA ASN A 222 -21.23 4.06 -4.34
C ASN A 222 -20.35 4.34 -3.12
N VAL A 223 -19.33 5.16 -3.30
CA VAL A 223 -18.32 5.48 -2.29
C VAL A 223 -18.46 6.95 -1.91
N VAL A 224 -18.26 7.24 -0.64
CA VAL A 224 -18.26 8.59 -0.07
C VAL A 224 -16.89 8.85 0.54
N ALA A 225 -16.24 9.94 0.13
CA ALA A 225 -15.12 10.53 0.87
C ALA A 225 -15.69 11.50 1.92
N MET A 226 -15.31 11.36 3.18
CA MET A 226 -15.83 12.19 4.28
C MET A 226 -14.80 12.42 5.38
N ASP A 227 -14.96 13.53 6.10
CA ASP A 227 -14.18 13.83 7.31
C ASP A 227 -14.63 12.93 8.48
N TYR A 228 -13.69 12.52 9.31
CA TYR A 228 -13.90 11.68 10.49
C TYR A 228 -13.01 12.12 11.66
N PRO A 229 -13.20 13.32 12.23
CA PRO A 229 -12.28 13.94 13.19
C PRO A 229 -12.20 13.21 14.54
N SER A 230 -13.11 12.30 14.83
CA SER A 230 -13.12 11.48 16.05
C SER A 230 -12.29 10.19 15.91
N MET A 231 -11.39 10.10 14.93
CA MET A 231 -10.57 8.91 14.72
C MET A 231 -9.59 8.72 15.88
N THR A 232 -9.70 7.56 16.52
CA THR A 232 -8.75 7.08 17.53
C THR A 232 -8.29 5.67 17.15
N PHE A 233 -6.98 5.46 17.14
CA PHE A 233 -6.33 4.19 16.85
C PHE A 233 -6.33 3.26 18.06
N ASN A 234 -6.44 3.81 19.27
CA ASN A 234 -6.64 3.05 20.48
C ASN A 234 -7.44 3.86 21.51
N PRO A 235 -8.75 3.64 21.64
CA PRO A 235 -9.58 4.41 22.58
C PRO A 235 -9.39 4.01 24.04
N LYS A 236 -8.60 2.97 24.33
CA LYS A 236 -8.24 2.58 25.69
C LYS A 236 -6.94 3.26 26.15
N ALA A 237 -6.18 3.82 25.22
CA ALA A 237 -4.91 4.50 25.46
C ALA A 237 -5.11 6.03 25.45
N PRO A 238 -4.16 6.80 26.02
CA PRO A 238 -4.15 8.26 25.85
C PRO A 238 -4.01 8.65 24.37
N GLU A 239 -4.45 9.86 24.00
CA GLU A 239 -4.39 10.35 22.61
C GLU A 239 -2.96 10.44 22.06
N SER A 240 -1.97 10.53 22.94
CA SER A 240 -0.55 10.48 22.60
C SER A 240 0.28 9.87 23.72
N ILE A 241 1.40 9.24 23.38
CA ILE A 241 2.36 8.63 24.33
C ILE A 241 3.74 9.19 24.06
N GLU A 242 4.39 9.78 25.05
CA GLU A 242 5.75 10.32 24.93
C GLU A 242 6.79 9.20 24.79
N VAL A 243 7.76 9.40 23.90
CA VAL A 243 8.89 8.50 23.63
C VAL A 243 10.21 9.28 23.76
N ASP A 244 11.17 9.11 22.85
CA ASP A 244 12.46 9.80 22.92
C ASP A 244 12.34 11.29 22.55
N PHE A 245 13.13 12.16 23.19
CA PHE A 245 13.34 13.57 22.77
C PHE A 245 12.04 14.38 22.59
N GLU A 246 11.10 14.26 23.55
CA GLU A 246 9.79 14.96 23.52
C GLU A 246 8.88 14.56 22.34
N ARG A 247 9.26 13.51 21.61
CA ARG A 247 8.46 12.94 20.52
C ARG A 247 7.33 12.12 21.09
N LYS A 248 6.24 11.99 20.33
CA LYS A 248 5.05 11.27 20.77
C LYS A 248 4.55 10.28 19.73
N ILE A 249 4.15 9.09 20.14
CA ILE A 249 3.24 8.27 19.32
C ILE A 249 1.88 8.98 19.34
N GLN A 250 1.29 9.23 18.18
CA GLN A 250 -0.04 9.82 18.05
C GLN A 250 -1.06 8.69 17.86
N LEU A 251 -2.11 8.69 18.69
CA LEU A 251 -3.20 7.71 18.64
C LEU A 251 -4.54 8.35 18.28
N ALA A 252 -4.64 9.68 18.28
CA ALA A 252 -5.76 10.41 17.71
C ALA A 252 -5.38 11.05 16.37
N ASN A 253 -6.33 11.11 15.45
CA ASN A 253 -6.16 11.85 14.20
C ASN A 253 -7.36 12.80 13.99
N PRO A 254 -7.25 14.07 14.43
CA PRO A 254 -8.34 15.04 14.34
C PRO A 254 -8.65 15.46 12.90
N ASP A 255 -7.70 15.31 11.98
CA ASP A 255 -7.85 15.64 10.57
C ASP A 255 -8.24 14.43 9.71
N ALA A 256 -8.61 13.32 10.36
CA ALA A 256 -8.86 12.06 9.69
C ALA A 256 -9.99 12.14 8.65
N LYS A 257 -9.82 11.35 7.60
CA LYS A 257 -10.69 11.22 6.44
C LYS A 257 -10.82 9.76 6.10
N ILE A 258 -11.99 9.36 5.60
CA ILE A 258 -12.26 7.97 5.25
C ILE A 258 -13.02 7.86 3.94
N TYR A 259 -12.78 6.74 3.26
CA TYR A 259 -13.71 6.21 2.28
C TYR A 259 -14.70 5.27 2.97
N ALA A 260 -16.00 5.48 2.73
CA ALA A 260 -17.06 4.59 3.17
C ALA A 260 -17.99 4.27 2.00
N LEU A 261 -18.66 3.11 2.04
CA LEU A 261 -19.79 2.88 1.14
C LEU A 261 -20.96 3.77 1.57
N GLU A 262 -21.74 4.25 0.61
CA GLU A 262 -22.86 5.16 0.88
C GLU A 262 -23.85 4.58 1.91
N ASP A 263 -24.13 3.27 1.81
CA ASP A 263 -25.00 2.53 2.74
C ASP A 263 -24.43 2.46 4.17
N ASP A 264 -23.11 2.56 4.32
CA ASP A 264 -22.41 2.45 5.62
C ASP A 264 -22.19 3.81 6.29
N VAL A 265 -22.44 4.93 5.61
CA VAL A 265 -22.17 6.29 6.12
C VAL A 265 -22.88 6.53 7.46
N ALA A 266 -24.15 6.16 7.59
CA ALA A 266 -24.90 6.35 8.83
C ALA A 266 -24.35 5.50 9.98
N LYS A 267 -23.91 4.28 9.68
CA LYS A 267 -23.31 3.36 10.66
C LYS A 267 -21.97 3.88 11.18
N VAL A 268 -21.12 4.36 10.26
CA VAL A 268 -19.79 4.88 10.59
C VAL A 268 -19.86 6.26 11.26
N SER A 269 -20.83 7.10 10.89
CA SER A 269 -21.05 8.39 11.58
C SER A 269 -21.60 8.25 13.00
N GLY A 270 -22.07 7.05 13.37
CA GLY A 270 -22.45 6.70 14.73
C GLY A 270 -21.26 6.21 15.55
N ASN A 271 -21.47 5.18 16.36
CA ASN A 271 -20.44 4.63 17.26
C ASN A 271 -19.60 3.49 16.63
N SER A 272 -19.75 3.22 15.32
CA SER A 272 -18.99 2.15 14.67
C SER A 272 -17.61 2.66 14.27
N ARG A 273 -16.55 1.93 14.66
CA ARG A 273 -15.20 2.32 14.27
C ARG A 273 -14.98 2.07 12.77
N PRO A 274 -14.44 3.04 12.02
CA PRO A 274 -14.18 2.85 10.61
C PRO A 274 -13.06 1.84 10.36
N MET A 275 -13.04 1.33 9.13
CA MET A 275 -11.96 0.53 8.56
C MET A 275 -11.68 1.06 7.15
N PRO A 276 -10.44 0.92 6.64
CA PRO A 276 -10.13 1.34 5.27
C PRO A 276 -11.03 0.62 4.26
N LEU A 277 -11.41 1.33 3.20
CA LEU A 277 -12.27 0.76 2.16
C LEU A 277 -11.57 -0.42 1.50
N THR A 278 -12.17 -1.62 1.59
CA THR A 278 -11.67 -2.82 0.94
C THR A 278 -12.77 -3.39 0.06
N LEU A 279 -12.64 -3.21 -1.25
CA LEU A 279 -13.58 -3.72 -2.25
C LEU A 279 -13.04 -5.01 -2.87
N ARG A 280 -13.92 -5.99 -3.09
CA ARG A 280 -13.54 -7.27 -3.71
C ARG A 280 -14.21 -7.47 -5.05
N VAL A 281 -13.38 -7.72 -6.06
CA VAL A 281 -13.80 -7.94 -7.45
C VAL A 281 -13.07 -9.17 -7.99
N ASN A 282 -13.58 -9.76 -9.07
CA ASN A 282 -12.96 -10.92 -9.68
C ASN A 282 -12.15 -10.53 -10.92
N VAL A 283 -11.16 -11.34 -11.28
CA VAL A 283 -10.49 -11.25 -12.58
C VAL A 283 -11.55 -11.23 -13.71
N GLY A 284 -11.48 -10.20 -14.56
CA GLY A 284 -12.42 -9.96 -15.65
C GLY A 284 -13.61 -9.06 -15.29
N ASP A 285 -13.73 -8.58 -14.05
CA ASP A 285 -14.78 -7.62 -13.68
C ASP A 285 -14.41 -6.20 -14.14
N CYS A 286 -15.40 -5.51 -14.72
CA CYS A 286 -15.40 -4.07 -14.90
C CYS A 286 -15.90 -3.40 -13.62
N VAL A 287 -15.12 -2.46 -13.08
CA VAL A 287 -15.41 -1.81 -11.80
C VAL A 287 -15.78 -0.35 -12.05
N LYS A 288 -16.96 0.05 -11.58
CA LYS A 288 -17.41 1.44 -11.57
C LYS A 288 -17.51 1.94 -10.14
N VAL A 289 -16.75 2.97 -9.81
CA VAL A 289 -16.79 3.62 -8.50
C VAL A 289 -17.43 4.99 -8.66
N ASN A 290 -18.66 5.14 -8.17
CA ASN A 290 -19.30 6.44 -8.05
C ASN A 290 -18.84 7.09 -6.74
N LEU A 291 -17.86 8.00 -6.83
CA LEU A 291 -17.33 8.71 -5.68
C LEU A 291 -18.08 10.02 -5.46
N LYS A 292 -18.60 10.22 -4.25
CA LYS A 292 -19.16 11.50 -3.77
C LYS A 292 -18.22 12.13 -2.76
N ASN A 293 -17.87 13.40 -2.94
CA ASN A 293 -17.07 14.13 -1.97
C ASN A 293 -17.95 14.86 -0.95
N LYS A 294 -17.98 14.38 0.29
CA LYS A 294 -18.67 15.02 1.42
C LYS A 294 -17.71 15.66 2.44
N MET A 295 -16.43 15.76 2.11
CA MET A 295 -15.48 16.51 2.93
C MET A 295 -15.78 18.01 2.85
N LYS A 296 -15.39 18.75 3.90
CA LYS A 296 -15.65 20.20 3.99
C LYS A 296 -14.87 21.01 2.97
N ASP A 297 -13.54 20.83 2.95
CA ASP A 297 -12.64 21.76 2.26
C ASP A 297 -11.73 21.10 1.20
N SER A 298 -11.45 19.79 1.34
CA SER A 298 -10.50 19.08 0.47
C SER A 298 -11.18 18.56 -0.80
N LYS A 299 -10.49 18.61 -1.94
CA LYS A 299 -10.90 17.82 -3.11
C LYS A 299 -10.67 16.33 -2.83
N ALA A 300 -11.44 15.49 -3.50
CA ALA A 300 -11.32 14.04 -3.44
C ALA A 300 -11.03 13.43 -4.81
N SER A 301 -10.43 12.27 -4.87
CA SER A 301 -10.41 11.42 -6.07
C SER A 301 -10.18 9.96 -5.71
N PHE A 302 -10.62 9.06 -6.59
CA PHE A 302 -10.35 7.63 -6.44
C PHE A 302 -9.28 7.24 -7.46
N SER A 303 -8.16 6.68 -7.02
CA SER A 303 -7.07 6.26 -7.92
C SER A 303 -6.61 4.83 -7.60
N ALA A 304 -7.14 3.85 -8.33
CA ALA A 304 -6.70 2.45 -8.27
C ALA A 304 -5.56 2.19 -9.28
N ILE A 305 -4.35 2.63 -8.92
CA ILE A 305 -3.20 2.71 -9.83
C ILE A 305 -2.70 1.37 -10.39
N GLY A 306 -3.04 0.24 -9.76
CA GLY A 306 -2.65 -1.11 -10.18
C GLY A 306 -3.64 -1.80 -11.13
N LEU A 307 -4.81 -1.19 -11.38
CA LEU A 307 -5.79 -1.69 -12.34
C LEU A 307 -5.62 -1.03 -13.71
N ALA A 308 -6.27 -1.61 -14.72
CA ALA A 308 -6.36 -0.96 -16.03
C ALA A 308 -7.41 0.15 -16.00
N PHE A 309 -7.08 1.32 -16.56
CA PHE A 309 -7.95 2.50 -16.69
C PHE A 309 -7.52 3.37 -17.88
N ASP A 310 -8.40 4.26 -18.33
CA ASP A 310 -8.02 5.35 -19.23
C ASP A 310 -7.39 6.50 -18.41
N PRO A 311 -6.09 6.84 -18.61
CA PRO A 311 -5.42 7.89 -17.86
C PRO A 311 -6.03 9.28 -18.06
N LYS A 312 -6.79 9.50 -19.15
CA LYS A 312 -7.46 10.77 -19.44
C LYS A 312 -8.78 10.94 -18.70
N ASP A 313 -9.30 9.88 -18.06
CA ASP A 313 -10.64 9.88 -17.47
C ASP A 313 -10.67 9.35 -16.02
N SER A 314 -9.96 8.24 -15.75
CA SER A 314 -10.16 7.47 -14.52
C SER A 314 -8.87 7.24 -13.71
N MET A 315 -7.82 8.03 -13.96
CA MET A 315 -6.62 8.02 -13.11
C MET A 315 -6.92 8.61 -11.72
N GLY A 316 -7.78 9.62 -11.65
CA GLY A 316 -8.04 10.34 -10.41
C GLY A 316 -7.01 11.41 -10.08
N ALA A 317 -6.08 11.71 -10.99
CA ALA A 317 -5.08 12.76 -10.85
C ALA A 317 -4.95 13.57 -12.14
N ASN A 318 -4.68 14.88 -12.01
CA ASN A 318 -4.48 15.76 -13.16
C ASN A 318 -3.01 15.71 -13.60
N VAL A 319 -2.67 14.67 -14.37
CA VAL A 319 -1.29 14.37 -14.76
C VAL A 319 -1.01 14.82 -16.19
N GLY A 320 0.08 15.57 -16.35
CA GLY A 320 0.62 15.89 -17.64
C GLY A 320 -0.32 16.73 -18.49
N LYS A 321 -0.57 16.30 -19.72
CA LYS A 321 -1.45 16.94 -20.70
C LYS A 321 -2.82 16.27 -20.82
N ASN A 322 -3.15 15.34 -19.91
CA ASN A 322 -4.48 14.74 -19.88
C ASN A 322 -5.54 15.85 -19.71
N PRO A 323 -6.69 15.75 -20.42
CA PRO A 323 -7.71 16.77 -20.39
C PRO A 323 -8.56 16.71 -19.11
N GLY A 324 -9.14 17.85 -18.73
CA GLY A 324 -10.14 17.95 -17.67
C GLY A 324 -9.58 17.86 -16.25
N ASP A 325 -10.46 18.12 -15.27
CA ASP A 325 -10.18 17.87 -13.85
C ASP A 325 -10.74 16.49 -13.48
N GLN A 326 -9.87 15.60 -13.05
CA GLN A 326 -10.21 14.24 -12.59
C GLN A 326 -10.45 14.17 -11.07
N THR A 327 -10.34 15.31 -10.37
CA THR A 327 -10.61 15.44 -8.94
C THR A 327 -11.97 16.10 -8.70
N ILE A 328 -12.53 15.89 -7.51
CA ILE A 328 -13.90 16.24 -7.17
C ILE A 328 -13.88 17.30 -6.06
N ALA A 329 -14.41 18.48 -6.35
CA ALA A 329 -14.60 19.53 -5.34
C ALA A 329 -15.58 19.08 -4.23
N PRO A 330 -15.52 19.68 -3.02
CA PRO A 330 -16.52 19.46 -1.98
C PRO A 330 -17.97 19.53 -2.51
N GLY A 331 -18.77 18.52 -2.19
CA GLY A 331 -20.16 18.39 -2.64
C GLY A 331 -20.34 17.80 -4.05
N GLY A 332 -19.26 17.61 -4.81
CA GLY A 332 -19.32 17.01 -6.15
C GLY A 332 -19.35 15.48 -6.15
N GLU A 333 -19.55 14.91 -7.34
CA GLU A 333 -19.48 13.47 -7.58
C GLU A 333 -18.91 13.15 -8.97
N ARG A 334 -18.31 11.96 -9.11
CA ARG A 334 -17.76 11.44 -10.38
C ARG A 334 -17.74 9.92 -10.36
N VAL A 335 -17.87 9.32 -11.54
CA VAL A 335 -17.65 7.88 -11.73
C VAL A 335 -16.24 7.63 -12.25
N TYR A 336 -15.50 6.74 -11.59
CA TYR A 336 -14.24 6.18 -12.06
C TYR A 336 -14.46 4.76 -12.60
N THR A 337 -13.82 4.42 -13.71
CA THR A 337 -13.92 3.11 -14.37
C THR A 337 -12.56 2.41 -14.40
N TYR A 338 -12.53 1.22 -13.83
CA TYR A 338 -11.36 0.34 -13.81
C TYR A 338 -11.71 -1.03 -14.38
N TYR A 339 -10.70 -1.77 -14.81
CA TYR A 339 -10.84 -3.14 -15.24
C TYR A 339 -9.81 -4.04 -14.56
N ALA A 340 -10.30 -5.12 -13.94
CA ALA A 340 -9.49 -6.18 -13.36
C ALA A 340 -9.00 -7.11 -14.49
N ASP A 341 -8.07 -6.60 -15.31
CA ASP A 341 -7.66 -7.26 -16.54
C ASP A 341 -7.07 -8.66 -16.28
N PRO A 342 -7.53 -9.72 -16.99
CA PRO A 342 -6.94 -11.05 -16.91
C PRO A 342 -5.43 -11.11 -17.13
N PHE A 343 -4.86 -10.14 -17.87
CA PHE A 343 -3.43 -9.98 -18.02
C PHE A 343 -2.72 -9.71 -16.68
N ASN A 344 -3.31 -8.92 -15.79
CA ASN A 344 -2.73 -8.67 -14.46
C ASN A 344 -2.99 -9.84 -13.52
N GLY A 345 -4.10 -10.57 -13.72
CA GLY A 345 -4.47 -11.71 -12.89
C GLY A 345 -4.96 -11.28 -11.50
N GLU A 346 -4.76 -12.16 -10.52
CA GLU A 346 -5.10 -11.89 -9.12
C GLU A 346 -4.05 -10.95 -8.50
N THR A 347 -4.50 -9.80 -8.00
CA THR A 347 -3.63 -8.75 -7.47
C THR A 347 -4.41 -7.87 -6.50
N THR A 348 -3.72 -6.93 -5.86
CA THR A 348 -4.31 -5.92 -5.00
C THR A 348 -3.89 -4.55 -5.52
N SER A 349 -4.87 -3.69 -5.82
CA SER A 349 -4.58 -2.28 -6.11
C SER A 349 -4.86 -1.44 -4.89
N LEU A 350 -3.83 -0.78 -4.36
CA LEU A 350 -3.99 0.34 -3.45
C LEU A 350 -4.81 1.45 -4.14
N VAL A 351 -5.66 2.08 -3.36
CA VAL A 351 -6.44 3.26 -3.73
C VAL A 351 -5.94 4.43 -2.91
N TRP A 352 -5.51 5.49 -3.60
CA TRP A 352 -5.13 6.76 -2.99
C TRP A 352 -6.05 7.88 -3.42
N ASP A 353 -6.21 8.84 -2.52
CA ASP A 353 -6.69 10.16 -2.88
C ASP A 353 -5.59 11.00 -3.53
N TRP A 354 -5.87 11.48 -4.74
CA TRP A 354 -5.03 12.43 -5.47
C TRP A 354 -5.68 13.82 -5.60
N GLY A 355 -6.87 14.02 -5.03
CA GLY A 355 -7.46 15.35 -4.83
C GLY A 355 -6.57 16.24 -3.96
N ASN A 356 -5.97 15.65 -2.93
CA ASN A 356 -4.89 16.23 -2.14
C ASN A 356 -3.96 15.12 -1.64
N VAL A 357 -3.14 14.57 -2.56
CA VAL A 357 -2.18 13.49 -2.28
C VAL A 357 -1.15 13.86 -1.20
N MET A 358 -0.96 15.15 -0.92
CA MET A 358 0.01 15.60 0.08
C MET A 358 -0.45 15.36 1.51
N THR A 359 -1.76 15.25 1.77
CA THR A 359 -2.27 15.13 3.15
C THR A 359 -3.41 14.12 3.32
N ASN A 360 -4.25 13.95 2.31
CA ASN A 360 -5.42 13.07 2.43
C ASN A 360 -5.04 11.59 2.66
N PRO A 361 -4.04 10.99 1.97
CA PRO A 361 -3.61 9.62 2.26
C PRO A 361 -3.13 9.44 3.70
N ARG A 362 -2.25 10.32 4.22
CA ARG A 362 -1.84 10.29 5.64
C ARG A 362 -3.03 10.36 6.58
N ASN A 363 -4.02 11.19 6.25
CA ASN A 363 -5.22 11.36 7.04
C ASN A 363 -6.22 10.19 6.93
N GLY A 364 -5.87 9.13 6.20
CA GLY A 364 -6.64 7.91 6.14
C GLY A 364 -7.47 7.75 4.87
N LEU A 365 -7.44 8.71 3.94
CA LEU A 365 -8.21 8.64 2.69
C LEU A 365 -7.52 7.72 1.66
N PHE A 366 -7.45 6.44 2.02
CA PHE A 366 -6.93 5.34 1.22
C PHE A 366 -7.85 4.11 1.35
N GLY A 367 -7.66 3.14 0.45
CA GLY A 367 -8.37 1.87 0.46
C GLY A 367 -7.71 0.89 -0.51
N ALA A 368 -8.40 -0.20 -0.86
CA ALA A 368 -7.92 -1.14 -1.86
C ALA A 368 -9.05 -1.77 -2.66
N ILE A 369 -8.72 -2.17 -3.88
CA ILE A 369 -9.49 -3.13 -4.67
C ILE A 369 -8.68 -4.43 -4.72
N VAL A 370 -9.20 -5.47 -4.09
CA VAL A 370 -8.65 -6.82 -4.11
C VAL A 370 -9.28 -7.60 -5.26
N VAL A 371 -8.44 -8.16 -6.12
CA VAL A 371 -8.84 -8.95 -7.30
C VAL A 371 -8.66 -10.43 -6.99
N GLY A 372 -9.79 -11.14 -6.80
CA GLY A 372 -9.83 -12.58 -6.58
C GLY A 372 -10.03 -13.39 -7.86
N PRO A 373 -10.04 -14.74 -7.76
CA PRO A 373 -10.19 -15.63 -8.90
C PRO A 373 -11.52 -15.40 -9.62
N LYS A 374 -11.53 -15.56 -10.94
CA LYS A 374 -12.72 -15.39 -11.78
C LYS A 374 -13.93 -16.14 -11.20
N GLY A 375 -15.05 -15.43 -11.09
CA GLY A 375 -16.34 -15.98 -10.63
C GLY A 375 -16.46 -16.31 -9.14
N SER A 376 -15.45 -15.99 -8.32
CA SER A 376 -15.49 -16.27 -6.88
C SER A 376 -16.58 -15.46 -6.17
N LYS A 377 -17.06 -16.01 -5.05
CA LYS A 377 -17.99 -15.35 -4.12
C LYS A 377 -17.28 -15.01 -2.82
N TYR A 378 -17.71 -13.93 -2.19
CA TYR A 378 -17.13 -13.43 -0.96
C TYR A 378 -18.17 -13.50 0.14
N ARG A 379 -17.79 -14.01 1.31
CA ARG A 379 -18.70 -14.01 2.47
C ARG A 379 -18.00 -13.68 3.77
N ASP A 380 -18.76 -13.18 4.72
CA ASP A 380 -18.29 -12.98 6.08
C ASP A 380 -18.03 -14.34 6.75
N SER A 381 -16.85 -14.50 7.34
CA SER A 381 -16.39 -15.78 7.88
C SER A 381 -17.21 -16.25 9.08
N LYS A 382 -17.91 -15.36 9.80
CA LYS A 382 -18.69 -15.69 11.00
C LYS A 382 -20.16 -15.93 10.65
N THR A 383 -20.73 -15.00 9.90
CA THR A 383 -22.17 -14.91 9.63
C THR A 383 -22.57 -15.54 8.30
N GLY A 384 -21.63 -15.73 7.37
CA GLY A 384 -21.89 -16.23 6.03
C GLY A 384 -22.58 -15.23 5.09
N VAL A 385 -22.77 -13.97 5.53
CA VAL A 385 -23.38 -12.90 4.73
C VAL A 385 -22.50 -12.60 3.51
N ASP A 386 -23.12 -12.39 2.34
CA ASP A 386 -22.40 -12.02 1.11
C ASP A 386 -21.73 -10.64 1.25
N LEU A 387 -20.43 -10.59 0.94
CA LEU A 387 -19.59 -9.41 1.01
C LEU A 387 -19.25 -8.84 -0.37
N SER A 388 -19.80 -9.38 -1.45
CA SER A 388 -19.41 -9.02 -2.83
C SER A 388 -19.55 -7.54 -3.18
N ASN A 389 -20.43 -6.82 -2.49
CA ASN A 389 -20.65 -5.36 -2.62
C ASN A 389 -20.53 -4.62 -1.27
N LYS A 390 -19.75 -5.15 -0.32
CA LYS A 390 -19.60 -4.60 1.03
C LYS A 390 -18.16 -4.20 1.30
N ASN A 391 -17.98 -3.24 2.23
CA ASN A 391 -16.68 -2.88 2.76
C ASN A 391 -16.33 -3.82 3.91
N ALA A 392 -15.28 -4.63 3.73
CA ALA A 392 -14.78 -5.51 4.78
C ALA A 392 -13.30 -5.76 4.57
N TRP A 393 -12.48 -5.60 5.61
CA TRP A 393 -11.05 -5.93 5.50
C TRP A 393 -10.82 -7.45 5.45
N ALA A 394 -11.72 -8.27 5.98
CA ALA A 394 -11.64 -9.74 5.98
C ALA A 394 -12.85 -10.40 5.29
N ALA A 395 -12.62 -11.47 4.54
CA ALA A 395 -13.66 -12.28 3.89
C ALA A 395 -13.19 -13.73 3.65
N ASP A 396 -14.13 -14.65 3.51
CA ASP A 396 -13.89 -15.94 2.85
C ASP A 396 -14.00 -15.77 1.34
N VAL A 397 -13.08 -16.36 0.60
CA VAL A 397 -13.15 -16.49 -0.86
C VAL A 397 -13.58 -17.91 -1.21
N ILE A 398 -14.79 -18.01 -1.75
CA ILE A 398 -15.37 -19.26 -2.24
C ILE A 398 -15.17 -19.31 -3.75
N VAL A 399 -14.19 -20.12 -4.19
CA VAL A 399 -13.79 -20.23 -5.58
C VAL A 399 -14.79 -21.06 -6.36
N ASP A 400 -15.26 -20.53 -7.49
CA ASP A 400 -16.13 -21.28 -8.40
C ASP A 400 -15.31 -22.29 -9.22
N ARG A 401 -15.36 -23.55 -8.79
CA ARG A 401 -14.65 -24.67 -9.42
C ARG A 401 -15.27 -25.16 -10.73
N SER A 402 -16.41 -24.60 -11.15
CA SER A 402 -16.99 -24.90 -12.47
C SER A 402 -16.33 -24.12 -13.60
N ILE A 403 -15.55 -23.07 -13.27
CA ILE A 403 -14.85 -22.24 -14.24
C ILE A 403 -13.51 -22.88 -14.61
N PRO A 404 -13.17 -22.97 -15.92
CA PRO A 404 -11.89 -23.52 -16.36
C PRO A 404 -10.68 -22.84 -15.68
N GLY A 405 -9.78 -23.64 -15.12
CA GLY A 405 -8.60 -23.18 -14.37
C GLY A 405 -8.80 -23.07 -12.85
N ASN A 406 -10.03 -23.19 -12.35
CA ASN A 406 -10.34 -23.14 -10.92
C ASN A 406 -10.56 -24.51 -10.27
N GLU A 407 -10.54 -25.61 -11.04
CA GLU A 407 -11.04 -26.94 -10.63
C GLU A 407 -10.39 -27.45 -9.35
N MET A 408 -9.08 -27.23 -9.22
CA MET A 408 -8.25 -27.70 -8.09
C MET A 408 -7.98 -26.63 -7.04
N ARG A 409 -8.55 -25.44 -7.18
CA ARG A 409 -8.24 -24.31 -6.30
C ARG A 409 -8.96 -24.44 -4.95
N PRO A 410 -8.25 -24.22 -3.83
CA PRO A 410 -8.87 -24.21 -2.52
C PRO A 410 -9.66 -22.91 -2.33
N ASN A 411 -10.70 -22.97 -1.49
CA ASN A 411 -11.24 -21.78 -0.86
C ASN A 411 -10.22 -21.30 0.18
N TYR A 412 -10.22 -20.00 0.47
CA TYR A 412 -9.24 -19.42 1.39
C TYR A 412 -9.84 -18.26 2.19
N ARG A 413 -9.21 -17.94 3.33
CA ARG A 413 -9.46 -16.72 4.10
C ARG A 413 -8.65 -15.59 3.47
N ASP A 414 -9.26 -14.43 3.31
CA ASP A 414 -8.68 -13.29 2.61
C ASP A 414 -8.77 -12.05 3.50
N VAL A 415 -7.63 -11.42 3.78
CA VAL A 415 -7.56 -10.29 4.71
C VAL A 415 -6.67 -9.17 4.17
N ALA A 416 -7.07 -7.92 4.40
CA ALA A 416 -6.31 -6.74 4.02
C ALA A 416 -5.82 -5.97 5.26
N LEU A 417 -4.50 -5.74 5.33
CA LEU A 417 -3.82 -4.99 6.37
C LEU A 417 -3.14 -3.77 5.75
N PHE A 418 -3.64 -2.59 6.12
CA PHE A 418 -3.17 -1.28 5.70
C PHE A 418 -2.25 -0.72 6.77
N PHE A 419 -0.96 -0.76 6.51
CA PHE A 419 0.07 -0.20 7.36
C PHE A 419 0.26 1.29 7.04
N GLN A 420 0.41 2.09 8.07
CA GLN A 420 0.76 3.51 7.93
C GLN A 420 1.73 3.97 9.00
N ASP A 421 2.59 4.89 8.62
CA ASP A 421 3.46 5.66 9.49
C ASP A 421 3.83 7.01 8.85
N GLU A 422 4.37 7.92 9.65
CA GLU A 422 4.80 9.25 9.22
C GLU A 422 6.18 9.65 9.77
N ASP A 423 6.94 8.68 10.28
CA ASP A 423 8.23 8.92 10.93
C ASP A 423 9.34 9.08 9.89
N ASN A 424 9.78 10.32 9.71
CA ASN A 424 10.77 10.66 8.70
C ASN A 424 12.22 10.28 9.10
N ILE A 425 12.49 10.09 10.40
CA ILE A 425 13.88 9.99 10.90
C ILE A 425 14.25 8.63 11.48
N ILE A 426 13.28 7.75 11.76
CA ILE A 426 13.56 6.43 12.31
C ILE A 426 14.35 5.52 11.33
N GLY A 427 15.55 5.12 11.74
CA GLY A 427 16.46 4.33 10.90
C GLY A 427 17.20 5.13 9.84
N THR A 428 17.19 6.47 9.93
CA THR A 428 18.02 7.35 9.10
C THR A 428 19.38 7.62 9.74
N SER A 429 20.29 8.24 8.98
CA SER A 429 21.62 8.63 9.44
C SER A 429 21.67 9.96 10.21
N PHE A 430 20.53 10.55 10.58
CA PHE A 430 20.46 11.81 11.33
C PHE A 430 20.68 11.64 12.82
N MET A 431 21.55 12.49 13.38
CA MET A 431 21.76 12.59 14.83
C MET A 431 20.79 13.58 15.48
N PRO A 432 20.27 13.29 16.69
CA PRO A 432 20.46 12.06 17.45
C PRO A 432 19.71 10.87 16.83
N TYR A 433 20.32 9.68 16.88
CA TYR A 433 19.65 8.45 16.46
C TYR A 433 18.50 8.14 17.40
N VAL A 434 17.28 8.24 16.89
CA VAL A 434 16.05 7.90 17.62
C VAL A 434 15.89 6.39 17.71
N GLN A 435 15.37 5.90 18.83
CA GLN A 435 15.14 4.47 19.05
C GLN A 435 13.66 4.11 18.88
N ASN A 436 12.77 5.06 19.18
CA ASN A 436 11.33 4.88 19.10
C ASN A 436 10.72 5.60 17.88
N VAL A 437 9.71 4.96 17.29
CA VAL A 437 8.85 5.57 16.28
C VAL A 437 7.94 6.60 16.96
N ALA A 438 7.69 7.71 16.29
CA ALA A 438 6.72 8.71 16.70
C ALA A 438 5.82 9.13 15.53
N GLY A 439 4.80 9.93 15.82
CA GLY A 439 3.75 10.29 14.88
C GLY A 439 2.64 9.25 14.86
N LEU A 440 1.75 9.38 13.89
CA LEU A 440 0.61 8.51 13.66
C LEU A 440 1.06 7.21 12.98
N THR A 441 1.03 6.12 13.75
CA THR A 441 1.44 4.78 13.30
C THR A 441 0.32 3.79 13.57
N GLY A 442 -0.03 2.95 12.58
CA GLY A 442 -1.09 1.96 12.79
C GLY A 442 -1.31 0.98 11.65
N ILE A 443 -2.26 0.06 11.89
CA ILE A 443 -2.77 -0.95 10.98
C ILE A 443 -4.30 -0.84 10.95
N ASN A 444 -4.90 -0.62 9.77
CA ASN A 444 -6.35 -0.46 9.61
C ASN A 444 -6.98 0.59 10.55
N TYR A 445 -6.31 1.71 10.74
CA TYR A 445 -6.67 2.76 11.72
C TYR A 445 -6.69 2.26 13.18
N ARG A 446 -5.82 1.31 13.53
CA ARG A 446 -5.65 0.77 14.88
C ARG A 446 -4.19 0.71 15.26
N SER A 447 -3.92 0.78 16.55
CA SER A 447 -2.56 0.64 17.08
C SER A 447 -2.59 0.06 18.50
N GLU A 448 -1.63 -0.79 18.82
CA GLU A 448 -1.49 -1.38 20.15
C GLU A 448 -0.05 -1.17 20.70
N PRO A 449 0.30 0.05 21.14
CA PRO A 449 1.67 0.36 21.57
C PRO A 449 2.08 -0.42 22.83
N TYR A 450 3.37 -0.78 22.91
CA TYR A 450 3.91 -1.52 24.05
C TYR A 450 3.86 -0.71 25.34
N LEU A 451 4.22 0.59 25.27
CA LEU A 451 4.20 1.48 26.43
C LEU A 451 2.81 1.53 27.09
N TYR A 452 1.74 1.58 26.28
CA TYR A 452 0.37 1.49 26.80
C TYR A 452 0.12 0.16 27.51
N ARG A 453 0.61 -0.96 26.97
CA ARG A 453 0.45 -2.29 27.59
C ARG A 453 1.28 -2.43 28.87
N GLU A 454 2.47 -1.85 28.92
CA GLU A 454 3.29 -1.79 30.13
C GLU A 454 2.58 -1.03 31.25
N ASP A 455 1.94 0.11 30.92
CA ASP A 455 1.08 0.85 31.85
C ASP A 455 -0.13 0.02 32.34
N GLN A 456 -0.60 -0.94 31.54
CA GLN A 456 -1.63 -1.91 31.94
C GLN A 456 -1.09 -3.10 32.77
N GLY A 457 0.21 -3.18 32.98
CA GLY A 457 0.89 -4.21 33.78
C GLY A 457 1.52 -5.35 32.99
N CYS A 458 1.62 -5.26 31.66
CA CYS A 458 2.38 -6.23 30.87
C CYS A 458 3.89 -6.12 31.14
N SER A 459 4.57 -7.24 31.39
CA SER A 459 6.03 -7.32 31.29
C SER A 459 6.46 -7.56 29.84
N LEU A 460 7.65 -7.12 29.44
CA LEU A 460 8.19 -7.35 28.07
C LEU A 460 8.13 -8.82 27.61
N GLY A 461 8.43 -9.78 28.49
CA GLY A 461 8.35 -11.22 28.17
C GLY A 461 6.93 -11.76 27.93
N LYS A 462 5.91 -10.94 28.19
CA LYS A 462 4.48 -11.25 27.99
C LYS A 462 3.77 -10.19 27.13
N MET A 463 4.53 -9.40 26.37
CA MET A 463 3.97 -8.26 25.62
C MET A 463 2.80 -8.67 24.71
N PHE A 464 2.95 -9.81 24.03
CA PHE A 464 1.96 -10.36 23.12
C PHE A 464 0.93 -11.26 23.79
N GLN A 465 0.93 -11.38 25.12
CA GLN A 465 -0.10 -12.08 25.88
C GLN A 465 -1.03 -11.05 26.54
N PRO A 466 -2.27 -11.41 26.90
CA PRO A 466 -3.13 -10.50 27.65
C PRO A 466 -2.44 -10.02 28.94
N CYS A 467 -2.42 -8.70 29.19
CA CYS A 467 -1.71 -8.12 30.34
C CYS A 467 -2.29 -8.58 31.69
N LYS A 468 -3.58 -8.93 31.71
CA LYS A 468 -4.29 -9.44 32.88
C LYS A 468 -4.82 -10.83 32.56
N ALA A 469 -4.30 -11.85 33.26
CA ALA A 469 -4.65 -13.24 33.00
C ALA A 469 -6.09 -13.59 33.42
N ASP A 470 -6.61 -12.90 34.43
CA ASP A 470 -7.97 -13.03 34.96
C ASP A 470 -9.03 -12.36 34.07
N LYS A 471 -8.61 -11.39 33.25
CA LYS A 471 -9.46 -10.72 32.27
C LYS A 471 -8.71 -10.55 30.95
N PRO A 472 -8.59 -11.62 30.15
CA PRO A 472 -7.85 -11.55 28.90
C PRO A 472 -8.55 -10.60 27.92
N GLU A 473 -7.80 -9.64 27.37
CA GLU A 473 -8.26 -8.73 26.34
C GLU A 473 -7.38 -8.87 25.11
N ASP A 474 -8.01 -8.94 23.94
CA ASP A 474 -7.33 -8.91 22.66
C ASP A 474 -6.75 -7.51 22.37
N PRO A 475 -5.68 -7.41 21.56
CA PRO A 475 -5.16 -6.13 21.11
C PRO A 475 -6.19 -5.40 20.26
N GLU A 476 -6.05 -4.08 20.18
CA GLU A 476 -6.95 -3.24 19.40
C GLU A 476 -6.76 -3.38 17.87
N THR A 477 -5.60 -3.90 17.45
CA THR A 477 -5.29 -4.16 16.05
C THR A 477 -6.08 -5.34 15.48
N PRO A 478 -6.17 -5.48 14.13
CA PRO A 478 -6.92 -6.56 13.51
C PRO A 478 -6.54 -7.97 14.01
N ILE A 479 -7.53 -8.85 14.11
CA ILE A 479 -7.31 -10.27 14.46
C ILE A 479 -7.68 -11.10 13.25
N ILE A 480 -6.69 -11.74 12.63
CA ILE A 480 -6.90 -12.67 11.52
C ILE A 480 -7.38 -13.99 12.12
N GLU A 481 -8.63 -14.37 11.85
CA GLU A 481 -9.21 -15.60 12.36
C GLU A 481 -9.30 -16.66 11.25
N SER A 482 -8.87 -17.88 11.55
CA SER A 482 -8.91 -19.02 10.62
C SER A 482 -9.07 -20.34 11.39
N HIS A 483 -9.55 -21.40 10.74
CA HIS A 483 -9.40 -22.75 11.28
C HIS A 483 -8.00 -23.28 10.99
N ALA A 484 -7.51 -24.17 11.85
CA ALA A 484 -6.28 -24.92 11.64
C ALA A 484 -6.28 -25.63 10.28
N GLY A 485 -5.29 -25.30 9.43
CA GLY A 485 -5.16 -25.82 8.08
C GLY A 485 -5.88 -25.03 6.98
N ASP A 486 -6.65 -23.99 7.32
CA ASP A 486 -7.22 -23.09 6.31
C ASP A 486 -6.09 -22.37 5.56
N PRO A 487 -6.13 -22.28 4.21
CA PRO A 487 -5.29 -21.35 3.47
C PRO A 487 -5.70 -19.90 3.77
N VAL A 488 -4.72 -19.02 3.93
CA VAL A 488 -4.93 -17.60 4.22
C VAL A 488 -4.11 -16.75 3.25
N ARG A 489 -4.77 -15.79 2.59
CA ARG A 489 -4.12 -14.73 1.82
C ARG A 489 -4.18 -13.43 2.62
N ILE A 490 -3.03 -12.85 2.89
CA ILE A 490 -2.89 -11.58 3.60
C ILE A 490 -2.36 -10.54 2.61
N HIS A 491 -3.15 -9.51 2.34
CA HIS A 491 -2.73 -8.34 1.58
C HIS A 491 -2.07 -7.35 2.53
N VAL A 492 -0.75 -7.19 2.43
CA VAL A 492 0.03 -6.20 3.18
C VAL A 492 0.16 -4.97 2.30
N ILE A 493 -0.38 -3.85 2.76
CA ILE A 493 -0.52 -2.64 1.97
C ILE A 493 0.17 -1.49 2.70
N GLY A 494 1.20 -0.91 2.09
CA GLY A 494 1.81 0.32 2.55
C GLY A 494 0.93 1.52 2.16
N ALA A 495 -0.02 1.85 3.03
CA ALA A 495 -1.07 2.81 2.71
C ALA A 495 -0.58 4.26 2.71
N ASN A 496 0.31 4.61 3.63
CA ASN A 496 1.05 5.87 3.63
C ASN A 496 2.22 5.67 4.60
N ASN A 497 3.45 5.67 4.10
CA ASN A 497 4.61 5.31 4.90
C ASN A 497 5.77 6.26 4.61
N GLU A 498 6.47 6.64 5.67
CA GLU A 498 7.73 7.37 5.57
C GLU A 498 8.93 6.43 5.62
N GLN A 499 8.79 5.19 6.08
CA GLN A 499 9.87 4.22 5.97
C GLN A 499 9.37 2.87 5.45
N ASN A 500 10.32 2.01 5.12
CA ASN A 500 10.07 0.61 4.90
C ASN A 500 9.66 -0.11 6.20
N GLY A 501 8.78 -1.09 6.05
CA GLY A 501 8.39 -2.05 7.06
C GLY A 501 8.77 -3.47 6.66
N MET A 502 8.79 -4.38 7.63
CA MET A 502 9.09 -5.80 7.42
C MET A 502 7.92 -6.63 7.93
N PHE A 503 7.10 -7.20 7.06
CA PHE A 503 5.94 -7.99 7.51
C PHE A 503 6.35 -9.43 7.80
N SER A 504 5.84 -9.98 8.91
CA SER A 504 6.00 -11.39 9.27
C SER A 504 4.76 -11.95 9.94
N VAL A 505 4.64 -13.28 9.93
CA VAL A 505 3.70 -14.02 10.76
C VAL A 505 4.46 -15.14 11.45
N GLU A 506 4.41 -15.17 12.78
CA GLU A 506 5.10 -16.18 13.58
C GLU A 506 4.75 -17.60 13.10
N LYS A 507 5.79 -18.43 12.92
CA LYS A 507 5.68 -19.85 12.53
C LYS A 507 5.04 -20.13 11.16
N HIS A 508 4.78 -19.10 10.37
CA HIS A 508 4.26 -19.26 9.02
C HIS A 508 5.30 -18.84 7.99
N GLU A 509 5.34 -19.59 6.90
CA GLU A 509 6.16 -19.34 5.72
C GLU A 509 5.27 -19.35 4.50
N TRP A 510 5.68 -18.63 3.46
CA TRP A 510 4.99 -18.53 2.18
C TRP A 510 5.99 -18.41 1.04
N PRO A 511 5.62 -18.78 -0.20
CA PRO A 511 6.46 -18.57 -1.36
C PRO A 511 6.72 -17.08 -1.61
N ILE A 512 7.98 -16.70 -1.88
CA ILE A 512 8.33 -15.35 -2.33
C ILE A 512 7.64 -14.97 -3.65
N GLU A 513 7.49 -15.96 -4.53
CA GLU A 513 6.79 -15.86 -5.81
C GLU A 513 5.56 -16.79 -5.81
N PRO A 514 4.37 -16.27 -5.46
CA PRO A 514 3.21 -17.12 -5.11
C PRO A 514 2.64 -17.94 -6.25
N TYR A 515 2.90 -17.54 -7.49
CA TYR A 515 2.44 -18.23 -8.69
C TYR A 515 3.51 -19.12 -9.31
N MET A 516 4.76 -19.05 -8.83
CA MET A 516 5.87 -19.87 -9.30
C MET A 516 5.99 -21.16 -8.50
N ARG A 517 5.93 -22.29 -9.19
CA ARG A 517 6.08 -23.61 -8.55
C ARG A 517 7.51 -23.80 -8.05
N GLY A 518 7.64 -24.11 -6.76
CA GLY A 518 8.95 -24.38 -6.15
C GLY A 518 9.73 -23.11 -5.79
N ALA A 519 9.07 -21.94 -5.77
CA ALA A 519 9.64 -20.72 -5.22
C ALA A 519 10.08 -20.90 -3.77
N ASP A 520 11.17 -20.22 -3.42
CA ASP A 520 11.71 -20.21 -2.07
C ASP A 520 10.67 -19.73 -1.06
N GLN A 521 10.66 -20.38 0.11
CA GLN A 521 9.78 -20.00 1.21
C GLN A 521 10.46 -18.93 2.06
N ILE A 522 9.68 -17.92 2.45
CA ILE A 522 10.11 -16.83 3.32
C ILE A 522 9.13 -16.69 4.48
N SER A 523 9.62 -16.21 5.62
CA SER A 523 8.82 -15.91 6.82
C SER A 523 8.72 -14.40 7.10
N VAL A 524 9.44 -13.60 6.34
CA VAL A 524 9.49 -12.15 6.45
C VAL A 524 9.71 -11.53 5.08
N VAL A 525 9.03 -10.41 4.80
CA VAL A 525 9.13 -9.70 3.52
C VAL A 525 9.07 -8.18 3.76
N GLU A 526 9.86 -7.44 3.01
CA GLU A 526 9.88 -5.98 3.07
C GLU A 526 8.72 -5.38 2.27
N PHE A 527 8.11 -4.32 2.80
CA PHE A 527 7.14 -3.48 2.09
C PHE A 527 7.38 -2.00 2.43
N SER A 528 6.84 -1.11 1.61
CA SER A 528 6.93 0.34 1.82
C SER A 528 5.69 1.05 1.29
N GLY A 529 5.64 2.37 1.38
CA GLY A 529 4.53 3.19 0.91
C GLY A 529 4.22 2.92 -0.57
N SER A 530 2.94 2.84 -0.91
CA SER A 530 2.41 2.46 -2.23
C SER A 530 2.62 1.01 -2.70
N GLU A 531 3.35 0.18 -1.95
CA GLU A 531 3.47 -1.24 -2.26
C GLU A 531 2.30 -2.05 -1.73
N THR A 532 2.01 -3.11 -2.46
CA THR A 532 1.08 -4.17 -2.06
C THR A 532 1.80 -5.50 -2.18
N LEU A 533 1.76 -6.30 -1.13
CA LEU A 533 2.26 -7.67 -1.12
C LEU A 533 1.12 -8.62 -0.81
N ASP A 534 1.14 -9.77 -1.48
CA ASP A 534 0.22 -10.86 -1.19
C ASP A 534 1.00 -11.99 -0.51
N VAL A 535 0.74 -12.18 0.78
CA VAL A 535 1.31 -13.25 1.60
C VAL A 535 0.36 -14.44 1.59
N PHE A 536 0.78 -15.53 0.94
CA PHE A 536 -0.03 -16.74 0.79
C PHE A 536 0.41 -17.81 1.79
N ILE A 537 -0.28 -17.86 2.93
CA ILE A 537 -0.10 -18.90 3.92
C ILE A 537 -0.88 -20.14 3.46
N PRO A 538 -0.21 -21.26 3.12
CA PRO A 538 -0.89 -22.44 2.59
C PRO A 538 -1.71 -23.18 3.66
N SER A 539 -1.39 -22.99 4.94
CA SER A 539 -1.99 -23.70 6.06
C SER A 539 -1.83 -22.91 7.36
N ALA A 540 -2.93 -22.38 7.88
CA ALA A 540 -2.98 -21.75 9.20
C ALA A 540 -2.57 -22.73 10.31
N GLY A 541 -1.74 -22.25 11.24
CA GLY A 541 -1.06 -23.06 12.26
C GLY A 541 0.26 -23.68 11.81
N GLY A 542 0.77 -23.29 10.63
CA GLY A 542 1.96 -23.83 9.98
C GLY A 542 1.76 -25.25 9.43
N ALA A 543 2.87 -25.92 9.10
CA ALA A 543 2.86 -27.28 8.53
C ALA A 543 2.13 -28.32 9.40
N TYR A 544 2.09 -28.10 10.72
CA TYR A 544 1.45 -28.98 11.70
C TYR A 544 0.03 -28.57 12.08
N ARG A 545 -0.53 -27.50 11.49
CA ARG A 545 -1.91 -27.03 11.72
C ARG A 545 -2.21 -26.85 13.22
N MET A 546 -1.28 -26.26 13.95
CA MET A 546 -1.46 -26.10 15.40
C MET A 546 -2.38 -24.91 15.66
N ALA A 547 -3.47 -25.15 16.38
CA ALA A 547 -4.32 -24.09 16.91
C ALA A 547 -3.57 -23.26 17.95
N GLY A 548 -3.87 -21.97 18.02
CA GLY A 548 -3.21 -21.00 18.89
C GLY A 548 -3.24 -19.59 18.32
N ASP A 549 -2.85 -18.62 19.12
CA ASP A 549 -2.62 -17.25 18.67
C ASP A 549 -1.14 -17.11 18.28
N TYR A 550 -0.93 -16.66 17.05
CA TYR A 550 0.38 -16.33 16.49
C TYR A 550 0.48 -14.82 16.31
N VAL A 551 1.68 -14.26 16.46
CA VAL A 551 1.88 -12.82 16.24
C VAL A 551 2.15 -12.56 14.76
N TYR A 552 1.40 -11.65 14.15
CA TYR A 552 1.86 -10.94 12.96
C TYR A 552 2.38 -9.57 13.39
N SER A 553 3.48 -9.10 12.78
CA SER A 553 4.07 -7.83 13.17
C SER A 553 4.96 -7.22 12.10
N ASN A 554 5.22 -5.92 12.26
CA ASN A 554 6.36 -5.26 11.63
C ASN A 554 7.66 -5.64 12.37
N GLN A 555 8.54 -6.40 11.72
CA GLN A 555 9.81 -6.89 12.26
C GLN A 555 10.87 -5.80 12.42
N ARG A 556 10.63 -4.57 11.94
CA ARG A 556 11.35 -3.41 12.45
C ARG A 556 10.81 -3.11 13.85
N LEU A 557 11.53 -3.58 14.87
CA LEU A 557 11.09 -3.56 16.27
C LEU A 557 10.47 -2.23 16.75
N PRO A 558 11.01 -1.04 16.41
CA PRO A 558 10.38 0.24 16.78
C PRO A 558 8.93 0.42 16.29
N TYR A 559 8.58 -0.16 15.14
CA TYR A 559 7.22 -0.15 14.61
C TYR A 559 6.30 -1.13 15.34
N SER A 560 6.80 -2.31 15.70
CA SER A 560 6.04 -3.23 16.57
C SER A 560 5.80 -2.59 17.95
N GLN A 561 6.81 -1.95 18.53
CA GLN A 561 6.72 -1.24 19.82
C GLN A 561 5.72 -0.08 19.79
N SER A 562 5.61 0.62 18.67
CA SER A 562 4.62 1.69 18.46
C SER A 562 3.23 1.19 18.03
N GLY A 563 3.05 -0.14 17.94
CA GLY A 563 1.73 -0.78 17.82
C GLY A 563 1.39 -1.40 16.48
N GLN A 564 2.35 -1.59 15.56
CA GLN A 564 2.15 -2.34 14.32
C GLN A 564 2.34 -3.85 14.50
N TRP A 565 1.44 -4.47 15.26
CA TRP A 565 1.37 -5.93 15.44
C TRP A 565 -0.06 -6.36 15.74
N GLY A 566 -0.39 -7.64 15.60
CA GLY A 566 -1.69 -8.20 15.97
C GLY A 566 -1.66 -9.72 15.98
N TYR A 567 -2.84 -10.35 16.07
CA TYR A 567 -2.94 -11.81 16.14
C TYR A 567 -3.38 -12.42 14.81
N MET A 568 -2.74 -13.54 14.47
CA MET A 568 -3.33 -14.60 13.66
C MET A 568 -3.84 -15.68 14.62
N ARG A 569 -5.14 -15.66 14.89
CA ARG A 569 -5.86 -16.61 15.75
C ARG A 569 -6.28 -17.83 14.94
N VAL A 570 -5.62 -18.95 15.20
CA VAL A 570 -5.89 -20.23 14.55
C VAL A 570 -6.74 -21.09 15.48
N LEU A 571 -7.98 -21.30 15.09
CA LEU A 571 -8.96 -22.07 15.85
C LEU A 571 -8.82 -23.57 15.56
N PRO A 572 -9.14 -24.46 16.52
CA PRO A 572 -9.22 -25.89 16.25
C PRO A 572 -10.15 -26.20 15.06
N ALA A 573 -9.83 -27.25 14.31
CA ALA A 573 -10.70 -27.71 13.23
C ALA A 573 -12.10 -28.04 13.79
N GLY A 574 -13.14 -27.38 13.29
CA GLY A 574 -14.53 -27.57 13.75
C GLY A 574 -15.01 -26.60 14.83
N ASP A 575 -14.21 -25.61 15.24
CA ASP A 575 -14.69 -24.52 16.09
C ASP A 575 -15.82 -23.73 15.41
N ASN A 576 -16.94 -23.52 16.09
CA ASN A 576 -18.13 -22.91 15.49
C ASN A 576 -18.11 -21.37 15.43
N ARG A 577 -17.03 -20.71 15.89
CA ARG A 577 -16.88 -19.25 15.76
C ARG A 577 -16.74 -18.79 14.31
N LEU A 578 -16.25 -19.66 13.44
CA LEU A 578 -16.10 -19.42 12.00
C LEU A 578 -16.87 -20.49 11.22
N GLN A 579 -17.42 -20.09 10.08
CA GLN A 579 -17.92 -21.01 9.07
C GLN A 579 -16.74 -21.75 8.42
N PRO A 580 -16.85 -23.06 8.17
CA PRO A 580 -15.81 -23.82 7.49
C PRO A 580 -15.70 -23.42 6.01
N LEU A 581 -14.48 -23.39 5.47
CA LEU A 581 -14.25 -23.09 4.05
C LEU A 581 -14.75 -24.19 3.10
N THR A 582 -14.81 -25.44 3.56
CA THR A 582 -15.34 -26.59 2.81
C THR A 582 -16.39 -27.34 3.62
N ALA A 583 -17.44 -27.82 2.96
CA ALA A 583 -18.42 -28.71 3.57
C ALA A 583 -17.78 -30.09 3.76
N GLY A 584 -17.31 -30.39 4.97
CA GLY A 584 -16.68 -31.68 5.33
C GLY A 584 -15.32 -31.48 5.98
N GLY A 585 -15.31 -31.31 7.31
CA GLY A 585 -14.08 -31.18 8.09
C GLY A 585 -13.25 -32.46 8.06
N VAL A 586 -11.98 -32.34 7.72
CA VAL A 586 -10.99 -33.39 8.04
C VAL A 586 -10.60 -33.16 9.49
N GLY A 587 -10.97 -34.11 10.36
CA GLY A 587 -10.75 -34.02 11.80
C GLY A 587 -9.29 -33.71 12.17
N SER A 588 -9.10 -32.88 13.20
CA SER A 588 -7.80 -32.65 13.82
C SER A 588 -7.30 -33.96 14.42
N LYS A 589 -6.09 -34.40 14.05
CA LYS A 589 -5.35 -35.36 14.87
C LYS A 589 -4.80 -34.59 16.07
N HIS A 590 -5.28 -34.93 17.26
CA HIS A 590 -4.61 -34.57 18.50
C HIS A 590 -3.34 -35.43 18.61
N ALA A 591 -2.20 -34.79 18.85
CA ALA A 591 -1.00 -35.49 19.27
C ALA A 591 -1.11 -35.67 20.79
N ASP A 592 -1.56 -36.84 21.24
CA ASP A 592 -1.20 -37.29 22.58
C ASP A 592 0.29 -37.62 22.55
N ALA A 593 1.02 -37.06 23.50
CA ALA A 593 2.45 -37.28 23.64
C ALA A 593 2.70 -38.71 24.15
N ASP A 594 2.99 -39.64 23.25
CA ASP A 594 3.68 -40.88 23.58
C ASP A 594 4.49 -41.38 22.38
N GLU A 595 5.77 -41.00 22.35
CA GLU A 595 6.94 -41.87 22.19
C GLU A 595 8.19 -41.00 21.91
N GLN A 596 9.23 -41.17 22.71
CA GLN A 596 10.55 -40.56 22.50
C GLN A 596 11.19 -41.12 21.23
N LEU A 597 11.04 -40.42 20.11
CA LEU A 597 11.84 -40.67 18.91
C LEU A 597 13.26 -40.15 19.12
N GLN A 598 14.20 -41.07 19.22
CA GLN A 598 15.64 -40.80 19.34
C GLN A 598 16.15 -40.19 18.02
N ALA A 599 16.56 -38.92 18.05
CA ALA A 599 17.12 -38.23 16.89
C ALA A 599 18.50 -38.81 16.51
N VAL A 600 18.67 -39.21 15.25
CA VAL A 600 19.98 -39.58 14.69
C VAL A 600 20.52 -38.40 13.86
N PRO A 601 21.68 -37.82 14.19
CA PRO A 601 22.25 -36.70 13.45
C PRO A 601 22.71 -37.10 12.04
N THR A 602 22.51 -36.20 11.08
CA THR A 602 22.79 -36.34 9.65
C THR A 602 24.28 -36.36 9.26
N ALA A 603 25.19 -36.57 10.21
CA ALA A 603 26.64 -36.63 9.98
C ALA A 603 27.18 -38.05 9.73
N MET A 604 26.31 -39.03 9.46
CA MET A 604 26.69 -40.39 9.05
C MET A 604 25.94 -40.83 7.79
N LYS A 605 26.12 -40.09 6.70
CA LYS A 605 25.94 -40.60 5.33
C LYS A 605 27.13 -40.21 4.47
#